data_AF-A0A7W8UI76-F1
#
_entry.id   AF-A0A7W8UI76-F1
#
_cell.length_a   1.000
_cell.length_b   1.000
_cell.length_c   1.000
_cell.angle_alpha   90.00
_cell.angle_beta   90.00
_cell.angle_gamma   90.00
#
_symmetry.space_group_name_H-M   'P 1'
#
loop_
_entity.id
_entity.type
_entity.pdbx_description
1 polymer ?
#
loop_
_entity_poly.entity_id
_entity_poly.type
_entity_poly.pdbx_seq_one_letter_code
_entity_poly.pdbx_strand_id
1 'polypeptide(L)'
;MSAAHARLFFACCLMAALGFNAEFASADTADSPSVFELGSSLEQARRISIEKGWQIRELSPNLPGQWYVDGAEVALFVCDNNRIAGVTKTRDGSIDDFASIVFYSFTSKYGEPKTTVVTYPLGPTTVSSIDSKFALPGGESLSVQLQSIGGHSKVTVHRASEALCPAETAPH
;
A
#
# COMPACT_ATOMS: atom_id res chain seq x y z
N MET A 1 -74.99 -1.03 17.66
CA MET A 1 -74.97 -2.49 17.90
C MET A 1 -74.01 -3.13 16.90
N SER A 2 -73.08 -3.98 17.38
CA SER A 2 -72.14 -4.87 16.65
C SER A 2 -71.07 -4.20 15.76
N ALA A 3 -69.77 -4.20 16.09
CA ALA A 3 -68.79 -5.32 16.05
C ALA A 3 -68.70 -5.93 14.62
N ALA A 4 -67.54 -6.12 13.95
CA ALA A 4 -66.18 -6.38 14.40
C ALA A 4 -65.17 -6.28 13.21
N HIS A 5 -63.96 -5.83 13.52
CA HIS A 5 -62.65 -6.41 13.18
C HIS A 5 -62.22 -6.79 11.74
N ALA A 6 -60.94 -6.44 11.48
CA ALA A 6 -59.91 -7.19 10.74
C ALA A 6 -59.98 -7.14 9.20
N ARG A 7 -58.92 -6.87 8.43
CA ARG A 7 -57.44 -6.83 8.59
C ARG A 7 -56.89 -6.05 7.35
N LEU A 8 -56.02 -5.05 7.54
CA LEU A 8 -54.56 -5.06 7.23
C LEU A 8 -54.22 -5.32 5.73
N PHE A 9 -53.38 -4.54 5.04
CA PHE A 9 -52.06 -3.99 5.36
C PHE A 9 -51.82 -2.72 4.50
N PHE A 10 -51.55 -1.53 5.04
CA PHE A 10 -50.27 -1.02 5.57
C PHE A 10 -49.12 -1.03 4.53
N ALA A 11 -49.14 -0.07 3.61
CA ALA A 11 -47.99 0.48 2.88
C ALA A 11 -47.94 1.97 3.26
N CYS A 12 -46.83 2.65 3.54
CA CYS A 12 -45.44 2.42 3.18
C CYS A 12 -44.58 3.05 4.30
N CYS A 13 -43.65 2.28 4.83
CA CYS A 13 -42.72 2.70 5.88
C CYS A 13 -41.60 3.59 5.34
N LEU A 14 -41.17 4.51 6.21
CA LEU A 14 -39.79 4.95 6.45
C LEU A 14 -39.01 5.53 5.24
N MET A 15 -39.10 6.85 5.12
CA MET A 15 -38.02 7.67 4.56
C MET A 15 -36.80 7.59 5.49
N ALA A 16 -36.00 6.53 5.33
CA ALA A 16 -34.68 6.47 5.92
C ALA A 16 -33.77 7.46 5.17
N ALA A 17 -33.29 8.46 5.90
CA ALA A 17 -32.24 9.36 5.46
C ALA A 17 -31.01 8.54 5.05
N LEU A 18 -30.80 8.39 3.74
CA LEU A 18 -29.50 8.01 3.19
C LEU A 18 -28.58 9.22 3.33
N GLY A 19 -28.09 9.42 4.55
CA GLY A 19 -26.80 10.05 4.75
C GLY A 19 -25.79 9.13 4.08
N PHE A 20 -25.47 9.42 2.81
CA PHE A 20 -24.24 8.96 2.21
C PHE A 20 -23.11 9.61 3.02
N ASN A 21 -22.70 8.94 4.10
CA ASN A 21 -21.33 9.00 4.53
C ASN A 21 -20.55 8.46 3.34
N ALA A 22 -20.10 9.36 2.47
CA ALA A 22 -18.98 9.09 1.59
C ALA A 22 -17.79 8.84 2.53
N GLU A 23 -17.75 7.63 3.06
CA GLU A 23 -16.62 7.07 3.76
C GLU A 23 -15.43 7.34 2.84
N PHE A 24 -14.42 8.01 3.37
CA PHE A 24 -13.16 8.23 2.68
C PHE A 24 -12.49 6.86 2.47
N ALA A 25 -13.00 6.12 1.49
CA ALA A 25 -12.30 5.05 0.83
C ALA A 25 -11.22 5.73 -0.01
N SER A 26 -10.15 6.18 0.64
CA SER A 26 -8.83 6.18 -0.01
C SER A 26 -8.49 4.71 -0.21
N ALA A 27 -9.06 4.15 -1.26
CA ALA A 27 -8.74 2.85 -1.81
C ALA A 27 -7.38 2.99 -2.48
N ASP A 28 -6.55 1.94 -2.37
CA ASP A 28 -5.33 1.79 -3.15
C ASP A 28 -5.51 2.36 -4.56
N THR A 29 -4.88 3.50 -4.83
CA THR A 29 -4.71 3.93 -6.22
C THR A 29 -3.46 3.24 -6.74
N ALA A 30 -3.37 3.07 -8.06
CA ALA A 30 -2.13 2.55 -8.65
C ALA A 30 -0.89 3.30 -8.13
N ASP A 31 -1.03 4.61 -7.85
CA ASP A 31 0.02 5.57 -7.47
C ASP A 31 0.36 5.67 -5.98
N SER A 32 -0.49 5.16 -5.10
CA SER A 32 -0.25 5.18 -3.67
C SER A 32 -0.27 3.75 -3.17
N PRO A 33 0.89 3.11 -2.95
CA PRO A 33 0.95 1.71 -2.53
C PRO A 33 0.27 1.47 -1.18
N SER A 34 -0.21 2.51 -0.51
CA SER A 34 -1.12 2.41 0.62
C SER A 34 -1.73 3.77 0.93
N VAL A 35 -2.54 3.82 1.99
CA VAL A 35 -3.00 5.04 2.67
C VAL A 35 -1.92 5.70 3.54
N PHE A 36 -0.73 5.12 3.64
CA PHE A 36 0.39 5.64 4.42
C PHE A 36 1.30 6.52 3.55
N GLU A 37 1.64 7.70 4.08
CA GLU A 37 2.39 8.72 3.35
C GLU A 37 3.82 8.83 3.87
N LEU A 38 4.77 9.06 2.95
CA LEU A 38 6.15 9.40 3.34
C LEU A 38 6.17 10.68 4.18
N GLY A 39 7.02 10.71 5.20
CA GLY A 39 7.18 11.83 6.13
C GLY A 39 6.17 11.86 7.27
N SER A 40 5.07 11.10 7.19
CA SER A 40 4.12 10.92 8.30
C SER A 40 4.72 10.08 9.44
N SER A 41 4.12 10.16 10.64
CA SER A 41 4.64 9.45 11.81
C SER A 41 4.07 8.04 11.97
N LEU A 42 4.77 7.18 12.72
CA LEU A 42 4.27 5.85 13.06
C LEU A 42 2.96 5.89 13.85
N GLU A 43 2.75 6.89 14.72
CA GLU A 43 1.48 7.06 15.45
C GLU A 43 0.34 7.41 14.51
N GLN A 44 0.59 8.24 13.50
CA GLN A 44 -0.41 8.52 12.48
C GLN A 44 -0.78 7.24 11.72
N ALA A 45 0.21 6.43 11.32
CA ALA A 45 -0.05 5.14 10.69
C ALA A 45 -0.83 4.19 11.61
N ARG A 46 -0.54 4.16 12.92
CA ARG A 46 -1.29 3.36 13.90
C ARG A 46 -2.75 3.81 14.00
N ARG A 47 -3.01 5.11 14.02
CA ARG A 47 -4.38 5.64 14.03
C ARG A 47 -5.16 5.21 12.78
N ILE A 48 -4.58 5.39 11.60
CA ILE A 48 -5.18 4.95 10.33
C ILE A 48 -5.43 3.43 10.34
N SER A 49 -4.50 2.65 10.89
CA SER A 49 -4.64 1.20 10.97
C SER A 49 -5.79 0.79 11.90
N ILE A 50 -5.91 1.41 13.08
CA ILE A 50 -7.00 1.14 14.02
C ILE A 50 -8.36 1.45 13.39
N GLU A 51 -8.48 2.59 12.70
CA GLU A 51 -9.71 2.98 11.99
C GLU A 51 -10.13 1.94 10.93
N LYS A 52 -9.16 1.22 10.36
CA LYS A 52 -9.38 0.20 9.32
C LYS A 52 -9.38 -1.23 9.85
N GLY A 53 -9.27 -1.43 11.17
CA GLY A 53 -9.19 -2.76 11.79
C GLY A 53 -7.87 -3.51 11.50
N TRP A 54 -6.82 -2.79 11.11
CA TRP A 54 -5.48 -3.31 10.87
C TRP A 54 -4.59 -3.20 12.10
N GLN A 55 -3.51 -3.98 12.12
CA GLN A 55 -2.53 -3.95 13.20
C GLN A 55 -1.14 -3.61 12.66
N ILE A 56 -0.45 -2.67 13.29
CA ILE A 56 0.95 -2.39 13.01
C ILE A 56 1.81 -3.11 14.04
N ARG A 57 2.77 -3.90 13.56
CA ARG A 57 3.77 -4.55 14.39
C ARG A 57 5.16 -4.34 13.82
N GLU A 58 6.15 -4.41 14.69
CA GLU A 58 7.55 -4.48 14.27
C GLU A 58 7.78 -5.80 13.54
N LEU A 59 8.51 -5.75 12.42
CA LEU A 59 8.75 -6.94 11.61
C LEU A 59 9.69 -7.92 12.34
N SER A 60 10.74 -7.39 12.96
CA SER A 60 11.71 -8.14 13.75
C SER A 60 12.56 -7.16 14.56
N PRO A 61 12.89 -7.47 15.84
CA PRO A 61 13.85 -6.68 16.62
C PRO A 61 15.24 -6.58 15.98
N ASN A 62 15.59 -7.51 15.07
CA ASN A 62 16.87 -7.52 14.36
C ASN A 62 16.84 -6.66 13.07
N LEU A 63 15.70 -6.08 12.73
CA LEU A 63 15.49 -5.24 11.55
C LEU A 63 14.90 -3.89 12.00
N PRO A 64 15.69 -3.04 12.68
CA PRO A 64 15.20 -1.78 13.23
C PRO A 64 14.59 -0.90 12.14
N GLY A 65 13.50 -0.23 12.49
CA GLY A 65 12.76 0.63 11.58
C GLY A 65 11.87 -0.13 10.59
N GLN A 66 11.90 -1.48 10.53
CA GLN A 66 11.02 -2.25 9.67
C GLN A 66 9.73 -2.63 10.41
N TRP A 67 8.60 -2.15 9.89
CA TRP A 67 7.27 -2.39 10.42
C TRP A 67 6.40 -3.07 9.36
N TYR A 68 5.39 -3.81 9.82
CA TYR A 68 4.42 -4.46 8.97
C TYR A 68 3.01 -4.14 9.45
N VAL A 69 2.12 -3.91 8.49
CA VAL A 69 0.70 -3.61 8.70
C VAL A 69 -0.12 -4.83 8.32
N ASP A 70 -0.46 -5.65 9.31
CA ASP A 70 -1.32 -6.81 9.14
C ASP A 70 -2.74 -6.36 8.74
N GLY A 71 -3.29 -6.99 7.69
CA GLY A 71 -4.59 -6.64 7.10
C GLY A 71 -4.50 -5.67 5.90
N ALA A 72 -3.37 -4.97 5.72
CA ALA A 72 -3.11 -4.13 4.55
C ALA A 72 -2.05 -4.72 3.60
N GLU A 73 -1.26 -5.67 4.08
CA GLU A 73 -0.10 -6.25 3.39
C GLU A 73 0.96 -5.21 2.99
N VAL A 74 1.16 -4.23 3.87
CA VAL A 74 2.09 -3.12 3.68
C VAL A 74 3.24 -3.23 4.68
N ALA A 75 4.46 -3.09 4.19
CA ALA A 75 5.63 -2.85 5.03
C ALA A 75 5.97 -1.36 5.05
N LEU A 76 6.36 -0.85 6.21
CA LEU A 76 6.80 0.52 6.42
C LEU A 76 8.24 0.52 6.89
N PHE A 77 9.05 1.43 6.37
CA PHE A 77 10.35 1.76 6.93
C PHE A 77 10.26 3.10 7.67
N VAL A 78 10.59 3.11 8.95
CA VAL A 78 10.48 4.27 9.86
C VAL A 78 11.87 4.61 10.37
N CYS A 79 12.30 5.86 10.19
CA CYS A 79 13.57 6.36 10.73
C CYS A 79 13.51 6.58 12.25
N ASP A 80 14.67 6.81 12.87
CA ASP A 80 14.77 7.11 14.31
C ASP A 80 14.04 8.41 14.72
N ASN A 81 13.90 9.36 13.80
CA ASN A 81 13.08 10.56 13.99
C ASN A 81 11.56 10.31 13.92
N ASN A 82 11.15 9.04 13.90
CA ASN A 82 9.77 8.56 13.87
C ASN A 82 8.99 8.98 12.60
N ARG A 83 9.68 9.15 11.48
CA ARG A 83 9.05 9.40 10.17
C ARG A 83 9.11 8.17 9.28
N ILE A 84 8.02 7.91 8.56
CA ILE A 84 7.97 6.89 7.52
C ILE A 84 8.80 7.36 6.33
N ALA A 85 9.91 6.68 6.05
CA ALA A 85 10.77 6.94 4.92
C ALA A 85 10.61 5.92 3.78
N GLY A 86 9.89 4.81 4.02
CA GLY A 86 9.59 3.83 2.99
C GLY A 86 8.23 3.20 3.18
N VAL A 87 7.56 2.93 2.06
CA VAL A 87 6.29 2.20 2.00
C VAL A 87 6.42 1.15 0.91
N THR A 88 6.16 -0.10 1.26
CA THR A 88 6.23 -1.24 0.34
C THR A 88 4.92 -2.01 0.40
N LYS A 89 4.31 -2.26 -0.74
CA LYS A 89 3.17 -3.17 -0.86
C LYS A 89 3.52 -4.30 -1.81
N THR A 90 3.33 -5.53 -1.35
CA THR A 90 3.57 -6.74 -2.14
C THR A 90 2.28 -7.52 -2.22
N ARG A 91 1.91 -7.92 -3.43
CA ARG A 91 0.74 -8.76 -3.69
C ARG A 91 1.07 -9.80 -4.73
N ASP A 92 0.31 -10.88 -4.77
CA ASP A 92 0.34 -11.78 -5.92
C ASP A 92 -0.07 -10.99 -7.18
N GLY A 93 0.60 -11.27 -8.29
CA GLY A 93 0.36 -10.50 -9.51
C GLY A 93 1.06 -11.06 -10.73
N SER A 94 0.50 -10.73 -11.89
CA SER A 94 0.94 -11.15 -13.20
C SER A 94 1.82 -10.08 -13.89
N ILE A 95 2.31 -10.43 -15.08
CA ILE A 95 2.98 -9.47 -15.96
C ILE A 95 2.05 -8.33 -16.40
N ASP A 96 0.74 -8.59 -16.52
CA ASP A 96 -0.25 -7.59 -16.91
C ASP A 96 -0.49 -6.61 -15.76
N ASP A 97 -0.53 -7.09 -14.51
CA ASP A 97 -0.62 -6.22 -13.32
C ASP A 97 0.61 -5.30 -13.22
N PHE A 98 1.80 -5.86 -13.44
CA PHE A 98 3.04 -5.09 -13.49
C PHE A 98 3.00 -4.03 -14.59
N ALA A 99 2.65 -4.43 -15.82
CA ALA A 99 2.60 -3.52 -16.96
C ALA A 99 1.55 -2.41 -16.75
N SER A 100 0.44 -2.72 -16.09
CA SER A 100 -0.60 -1.74 -15.79
C SER A 100 -0.14 -0.68 -14.78
N ILE A 101 0.63 -1.07 -13.77
CA ILE A 101 1.18 -0.11 -12.82
C ILE A 101 2.27 0.72 -13.51
N VAL A 102 3.24 0.04 -14.15
CA VAL A 102 4.42 0.71 -14.71
C VAL A 102 4.05 1.59 -15.89
N PHE A 103 3.46 1.04 -16.95
CA PHE A 103 3.32 1.73 -18.22
C PHE A 103 2.03 2.54 -18.33
N TYR A 104 0.91 2.05 -17.78
CA TYR A 104 -0.36 2.79 -17.87
C TYR A 104 -0.51 3.84 -16.77
N SER A 105 -0.01 3.58 -15.56
CA SER A 105 -0.18 4.50 -14.43
C SER A 105 1.05 5.37 -14.20
N PHE A 106 2.23 4.76 -14.02
CA PHE A 106 3.40 5.51 -13.54
C PHE A 106 4.13 6.23 -14.66
N THR A 107 4.28 5.64 -15.84
CA THR A 107 4.98 6.28 -16.95
C THR A 107 4.29 7.58 -17.39
N SER A 108 2.95 7.62 -17.37
CA SER A 108 2.21 8.83 -17.71
C SER A 108 2.41 9.97 -16.71
N LYS A 109 2.68 9.63 -15.44
CA LYS A 109 2.82 10.59 -14.33
C LYS A 109 4.27 10.99 -14.03
N TYR A 110 5.19 10.04 -14.13
CA TYR A 110 6.57 10.15 -13.66
C TYR A 110 7.60 10.03 -14.79
N GLY A 111 7.17 9.80 -16.03
CA GLY A 111 8.05 9.61 -17.18
C GLY A 111 8.58 8.18 -17.30
N GLU A 112 9.50 7.97 -18.24
CA GLU A 112 10.01 6.62 -18.53
C GLU A 112 10.84 6.04 -17.37
N PRO A 113 10.56 4.81 -16.93
CA PRO A 113 11.36 4.15 -15.91
C PRO A 113 12.65 3.59 -16.49
N LYS A 114 13.68 3.50 -15.65
CA LYS A 114 14.80 2.59 -15.90
C LYS A 114 14.37 1.17 -15.54
N THR A 115 14.27 0.30 -16.55
CA THR A 115 13.84 -1.09 -16.37
C THR A 115 15.02 -2.06 -16.50
N THR A 116 15.12 -3.00 -15.57
CA THR A 116 16.10 -4.10 -15.58
C THR A 116 15.35 -5.43 -15.56
N VAL A 117 15.80 -6.38 -16.37
CA VAL A 117 15.29 -7.75 -16.36
C VAL A 117 16.43 -8.67 -15.95
N VAL A 118 16.19 -9.51 -14.96
CA VAL A 118 17.16 -10.49 -14.47
C VAL A 118 16.51 -11.86 -14.41
N THR A 119 17.23 -12.89 -14.79
CA THR A 119 16.80 -14.28 -14.61
C THR A 119 18.01 -15.11 -14.21
N TYR A 120 17.87 -15.93 -13.17
CA TYR A 120 18.94 -16.77 -12.66
C TYR A 120 18.40 -18.09 -12.10
N PRO A 121 19.18 -19.17 -12.21
CA PRO A 121 18.85 -20.43 -11.54
C PRO A 121 19.11 -20.33 -10.03
N LEU A 122 18.21 -20.94 -9.24
CA LEU A 122 18.32 -21.14 -7.81
C LEU A 122 18.02 -22.62 -7.51
N GLY A 123 19.05 -23.46 -7.61
CA GLY A 123 18.90 -24.91 -7.54
C GLY A 123 18.01 -25.43 -8.68
N PRO A 124 16.94 -26.20 -8.40
CA PRO A 124 16.00 -26.67 -9.41
C PRO A 124 15.00 -25.59 -9.87
N THR A 125 14.98 -24.44 -9.20
CA THR A 125 14.03 -23.36 -9.45
C THR A 125 14.67 -22.27 -10.31
N THR A 126 13.89 -21.63 -11.18
CA THR A 126 14.31 -20.38 -11.83
C THR A 126 13.66 -19.20 -11.10
N VAL A 127 14.47 -18.18 -10.83
CA VAL A 127 14.00 -16.89 -10.35
C VAL A 127 14.11 -15.90 -11.50
N SER A 128 13.04 -15.16 -11.76
CA SER A 128 13.04 -14.04 -12.69
C SER A 128 12.52 -12.79 -11.99
N SER A 129 13.08 -11.64 -12.36
CA SER A 129 12.70 -10.33 -11.84
C SER A 129 12.67 -9.31 -12.97
N ILE A 130 11.64 -8.47 -12.98
CA ILE A 130 11.58 -7.24 -13.77
C ILE A 130 11.47 -6.10 -12.78
N ASP A 131 12.44 -5.20 -12.80
CA ASP A 131 12.55 -4.07 -11.88
C ASP A 131 12.47 -2.76 -12.67
N SER A 132 11.41 -1.97 -12.48
CA SER A 132 11.25 -0.64 -13.07
C SER A 132 11.39 0.44 -12.00
N LYS A 133 12.35 1.36 -12.19
CA LYS A 133 12.64 2.44 -11.25
C LYS A 133 12.36 3.80 -11.88
N PHE A 134 11.65 4.64 -11.14
CA PHE A 134 11.33 6.02 -11.49
C PHE A 134 12.11 6.97 -10.56
N ALA A 135 12.76 7.96 -11.14
CA ALA A 135 13.42 9.02 -10.38
C ALA A 135 12.40 10.14 -10.12
N LEU A 136 12.14 10.44 -8.86
CA LEU A 136 11.23 11.50 -8.46
C LEU A 136 12.01 12.73 -7.98
N PRO A 137 11.41 13.94 -8.04
CA PRO A 137 11.99 15.13 -7.43
C PRO A 137 12.23 14.94 -5.92
N GLY A 138 13.21 15.65 -5.36
CA GLY A 138 13.41 15.70 -3.91
C GLY A 138 14.09 14.47 -3.29
N GLY A 139 14.73 13.61 -4.09
CA GLY A 139 15.42 12.42 -3.59
C GLY A 139 14.48 11.25 -3.25
N GLU A 140 13.22 11.35 -3.67
CA GLU A 140 12.30 10.22 -3.60
C GLU A 140 12.62 9.19 -4.70
N SER A 141 12.33 7.94 -4.40
CA SER A 141 12.39 6.83 -5.35
C SER A 141 11.05 6.10 -5.37
N LEU A 142 10.65 5.68 -6.57
CA LEU A 142 9.50 4.82 -6.78
C LEU A 142 9.97 3.65 -7.66
N SER A 143 9.73 2.43 -7.20
CA SER A 143 10.07 1.23 -7.96
C SER A 143 8.94 0.22 -7.95
N VAL A 144 8.78 -0.47 -9.06
CA VAL A 144 7.87 -1.60 -9.21
C VAL A 144 8.70 -2.81 -9.60
N GLN A 145 8.49 -3.92 -8.90
CA GLN A 145 9.15 -5.19 -9.15
C GLN A 145 8.11 -6.25 -9.44
N LEU A 146 8.27 -6.99 -10.54
CA LEU A 146 7.63 -8.28 -10.74
C LEU A 146 8.67 -9.37 -10.49
N GLN A 147 8.43 -10.23 -9.51
CA GLN A 147 9.31 -11.37 -9.22
C GLN A 147 8.53 -12.67 -9.39
N SER A 148 9.11 -13.63 -10.12
CA SER A 148 8.59 -14.99 -10.23
C SER A 148 9.58 -16.01 -9.68
N ILE A 149 9.13 -16.84 -8.74
CA ILE A 149 9.90 -17.92 -8.12
C ILE A 149 9.07 -19.20 -8.20
N GLY A 150 9.58 -20.21 -8.90
CA GLY A 150 8.91 -21.51 -8.98
C GLY A 150 7.50 -21.46 -9.57
N GLY A 151 7.23 -20.50 -10.46
CA GLY A 151 5.92 -20.30 -11.08
C GLY A 151 4.96 -19.41 -10.28
N HIS A 152 5.34 -18.97 -9.08
CA HIS A 152 4.57 -18.01 -8.28
C HIS A 152 5.10 -16.60 -8.50
N SER A 153 4.22 -15.68 -8.90
CA SER A 153 4.59 -14.32 -9.25
C SER A 153 3.99 -13.30 -8.29
N LYS A 154 4.81 -12.34 -7.89
CA LYS A 154 4.41 -11.23 -7.02
C LYS A 154 4.81 -9.90 -7.63
N VAL A 155 3.94 -8.91 -7.45
CA VAL A 155 4.20 -7.51 -7.79
C VAL A 155 4.40 -6.72 -6.51
N THR A 156 5.54 -6.04 -6.43
CA THR A 156 5.90 -5.18 -5.32
C THR A 156 6.01 -3.74 -5.80
N VAL A 157 5.28 -2.83 -5.17
CA VAL A 157 5.45 -1.40 -5.35
C VAL A 157 6.13 -0.86 -4.11
N HIS A 158 7.23 -0.14 -4.30
CA HIS A 158 8.01 0.46 -3.24
C HIS A 158 8.22 1.94 -3.52
N ARG A 159 7.94 2.79 -2.53
CA ARG A 159 8.24 4.22 -2.56
C ARG A 159 9.05 4.58 -1.33
N ALA A 160 10.13 5.33 -1.49
CA ALA A 160 10.99 5.72 -0.38
C ALA A 160 11.65 7.09 -0.59
N SER A 161 12.11 7.69 0.50
CA SER A 161 12.90 8.94 0.47
C SER A 161 14.01 8.88 1.52
N GLU A 162 15.26 8.87 1.06
CA GLU A 162 16.42 8.90 1.96
C GLU A 162 16.55 10.24 2.70
N ALA A 163 16.03 11.32 2.11
CA ALA A 163 16.03 12.66 2.72
C ALA A 163 15.24 12.72 4.05
N LEU A 164 14.36 11.75 4.31
CA LEU A 164 13.57 11.68 5.54
C LEU A 164 14.30 11.05 6.73
N CYS A 165 15.38 10.31 6.48
CA CYS A 165 16.26 9.74 7.50
C CYS A 165 17.61 10.48 7.51
N PRO A 166 17.68 11.75 7.97
CA PRO A 166 18.97 12.42 8.08
C PRO A 166 19.86 11.63 9.06
N ALA A 167 21.13 11.45 8.69
CA ALA A 167 22.11 10.92 9.62
C ALA A 167 22.14 11.80 10.88
N GLU A 168 22.31 11.20 12.06
CA GLU A 168 22.63 11.96 13.27
C GLU A 168 23.84 12.84 12.98
N THR A 169 23.64 14.15 12.89
CA THR A 169 24.75 15.10 12.97
C THR A 169 25.39 14.89 14.34
N ALA A 170 26.63 14.42 14.36
CA ALA A 170 27.41 14.24 15.58
C ALA A 170 27.27 15.49 16.48
N PRO A 171 27.12 15.32 17.82
CA PRO A 171 26.96 16.45 18.71
C PRO A 171 28.21 17.34 18.63
N HIS A 172 27.97 18.65 18.49
CA HIS A 172 28.99 19.70 18.57
C HIS A 172 29.64 19.75 19.95
#